data_AF-A0A7L0LPT3-F1
#
_entry.id   AF-A0A7L0LPT3-F1
#
_cell.length_a   1.000
_cell.length_b   1.000
_cell.length_c   1.000
_cell.angle_alpha   90.00
_cell.angle_beta   90.00
_cell.angle_gamma   90.00
#
_symmetry.space_group_name_H-M   'P 1'
#
loop_
_entity.id
_entity.type
_entity.pdbx_description
1 polymer ?
#
loop_
_entity_poly.entity_id
_entity_poly.type
_entity_poly.pdbx_seq_one_letter_code
_entity_poly.pdbx_strand_id
1 'polypeptide(L)'
;ITAATLEHFTINFTITDLPYTSDLENPDSAKFKATQSVMNTLLDHLLKESSIGPDFQGCETTGFRYVPGSHRDETRVDAVCTYSKEPWAAPLDRVGLYHQVSNKTRGITQLGPYSLDKDSLYVNG
;
A
#
# COMPACT_ATOMS: atom_id res chain seq x y z
N ILE A 1 -4.52 25.83 -21.18
CA ILE A 1 -5.06 24.98 -20.09
C ILE A 1 -4.16 23.75 -20.07
N THR A 2 -3.25 23.66 -19.11
CA THR A 2 -2.47 22.43 -18.89
C THR A 2 -3.39 21.41 -18.23
N ALA A 3 -3.45 20.20 -18.77
CA ALA A 3 -4.31 19.14 -18.25
C ALA A 3 -3.66 18.48 -17.02
N ALA A 4 -4.50 17.91 -16.15
CA ALA A 4 -4.05 17.08 -15.05
C ALA A 4 -3.14 15.95 -15.54
N THR A 5 -2.13 15.61 -14.74
CA THR A 5 -1.21 14.50 -15.01
C THR A 5 -1.43 13.38 -14.01
N LEU A 6 -1.22 12.13 -14.42
CA LEU A 6 -1.17 11.01 -13.49
C LEU A 6 0.22 10.95 -12.85
N GLU A 7 0.26 11.02 -11.53
CA GLU A 7 1.47 10.81 -10.73
C GLU A 7 1.34 9.54 -9.89
N HIS A 8 2.49 9.01 -9.47
CA HIS A 8 2.58 7.78 -8.70
C HIS A 8 3.31 8.00 -7.38
N PHE A 9 2.88 7.27 -6.36
CA PHE A 9 3.58 7.14 -5.09
C PHE A 9 3.60 5.67 -4.69
N THR A 10 4.57 5.27 -3.87
CA THR A 10 4.67 3.91 -3.36
C THR A 10 4.23 3.87 -1.91
N ILE A 11 3.57 2.78 -1.54
CA ILE A 11 3.33 2.41 -0.16
C ILE A 11 3.90 1.02 0.08
N ASN A 12 4.67 0.88 1.15
CA ASN A 12 5.28 -0.38 1.54
C ASN A 12 4.99 -0.63 3.01
N PHE A 13 4.74 -1.87 3.38
CA PHE A 13 4.53 -2.29 4.77
C PHE A 13 4.77 -3.80 4.88
N THR A 14 4.91 -4.29 6.10
CA THR A 14 5.05 -5.72 6.41
C THR A 14 3.81 -6.19 7.13
N ILE A 15 3.22 -7.26 6.62
CA ILE A 15 2.15 -8.03 7.27
C ILE A 15 2.82 -9.12 8.11
N THR A 16 2.40 -9.27 9.37
CA THR A 16 3.02 -10.22 10.32
C THR A 16 2.24 -11.51 10.52
N ASP A 17 1.05 -11.63 9.91
CA ASP A 17 0.19 -12.80 9.94
C ASP A 17 -0.12 -13.34 8.54
N LEU A 18 0.77 -13.09 7.59
CA LEU A 18 0.73 -13.63 6.23
C LEU A 18 2.04 -14.36 5.93
N PRO A 19 2.06 -15.69 6.07
CA PRO A 19 3.26 -16.47 5.81
C PRO A 19 3.71 -16.39 4.36
N TYR A 20 4.99 -16.08 4.18
CA TYR A 20 5.61 -16.04 2.87
C TYR A 20 5.78 -17.45 2.32
N THR A 21 5.25 -17.69 1.12
CA THR A 21 5.27 -19.00 0.44
C THR A 21 5.71 -18.84 -1.01
N SER A 22 6.18 -19.93 -1.64
CA SER A 22 6.51 -19.93 -3.07
C SER A 22 5.36 -19.48 -3.97
N ASP A 23 4.11 -19.69 -3.54
CA ASP A 23 2.96 -19.15 -4.26
C ASP A 23 2.91 -17.61 -4.23
N LEU A 24 3.31 -16.96 -3.12
CA LEU A 24 3.40 -15.50 -3.05
C LEU A 24 4.63 -14.95 -3.78
N GLU A 25 5.62 -15.78 -4.08
CA GLU A 25 6.74 -15.44 -4.96
C GLU A 25 6.34 -15.47 -6.44
N ASN A 26 5.37 -16.30 -6.81
CA ASN A 26 4.93 -16.50 -8.19
C ASN A 26 3.69 -15.64 -8.54
N PRO A 27 3.83 -14.59 -9.38
CA PRO A 27 2.71 -13.72 -9.78
C PRO A 27 1.55 -14.45 -10.46
N ASP A 28 1.82 -15.62 -11.06
CA ASP A 28 0.80 -16.40 -11.75
C ASP A 28 -0.03 -17.30 -10.83
N SER A 29 0.42 -17.51 -9.59
CA SER A 29 -0.26 -18.38 -8.65
C SER A 29 -1.64 -17.83 -8.26
N ALA A 30 -2.57 -18.73 -7.95
CA ALA A 30 -3.88 -18.35 -7.45
C ALA A 30 -3.78 -17.58 -6.12
N LYS A 31 -2.85 -17.96 -5.24
CA LYS A 31 -2.65 -17.30 -3.95
C LYS A 31 -2.13 -15.87 -4.13
N PHE A 32 -1.18 -15.64 -5.04
CA PHE A 32 -0.69 -14.31 -5.36
C PHE A 32 -1.84 -13.43 -5.85
N LYS A 33 -2.55 -13.86 -6.89
CA LYS A 33 -3.65 -13.07 -7.49
C LYS A 33 -4.77 -12.77 -6.50
N ALA A 34 -5.14 -13.74 -5.66
CA ALA A 34 -6.12 -13.54 -4.60
C ALA A 34 -5.65 -12.53 -3.55
N THR A 35 -4.40 -12.69 -3.07
CA THR A 35 -3.83 -11.79 -2.05
C THR A 35 -3.65 -10.38 -2.61
N GLN A 36 -3.19 -10.25 -3.86
CA GLN A 36 -3.06 -8.98 -4.58
C GLN A 36 -4.40 -8.26 -4.68
N SER A 37 -5.46 -8.97 -5.07
CA SER A 37 -6.82 -8.41 -5.17
C SER A 37 -7.33 -7.90 -3.81
N VAL A 38 -7.12 -8.66 -2.74
CA VAL A 38 -7.48 -8.24 -1.38
C VAL A 38 -6.66 -7.01 -0.95
N MET A 39 -5.35 -7.00 -1.17
CA MET A 39 -4.48 -5.87 -0.84
C MET A 39 -4.88 -4.60 -1.58
N ASN A 40 -5.11 -4.68 -2.89
CA ASN A 40 -5.56 -3.53 -3.69
C ASN A 40 -6.86 -2.96 -3.13
N THR A 41 -7.83 -3.81 -2.78
CA THR A 41 -9.12 -3.38 -2.22
C THR A 41 -8.95 -2.67 -0.87
N LEU A 42 -8.09 -3.19 0.01
CA LEU A 42 -7.81 -2.59 1.31
C LEU A 42 -7.11 -1.24 1.18
N LEU A 43 -6.10 -1.15 0.31
CA LEU A 43 -5.36 0.08 0.06
C LEU A 43 -6.23 1.14 -0.62
N ASP A 44 -7.04 0.75 -1.59
CA ASP A 44 -7.98 1.63 -2.26
C ASP A 44 -8.95 2.26 -1.27
N HIS A 45 -9.55 1.43 -0.41
CA HIS A 45 -10.48 1.93 0.60
C HIS A 45 -9.79 2.89 1.58
N LEU A 46 -8.62 2.50 2.08
CA LEU A 46 -7.81 3.30 3.01
C LEU A 46 -7.47 4.68 2.45
N LEU A 47 -7.03 4.73 1.17
CA LEU A 47 -6.55 5.96 0.54
C LEU A 47 -7.69 6.83 0.00
N LYS A 48 -8.81 6.24 -0.43
CA LYS A 48 -10.04 6.99 -0.77
C LYS A 48 -10.58 7.79 0.41
N GLU A 49 -10.36 7.32 1.63
CA GLU A 49 -10.76 8.05 2.83
C GLU A 49 -9.67 8.99 3.39
N SER A 50 -8.54 9.12 2.71
CA SER A 50 -7.45 10.02 3.08
C SER A 50 -7.58 11.36 2.35
N SER A 51 -6.70 12.33 2.62
CA SER A 51 -6.74 13.64 1.96
C SER A 51 -6.50 13.56 0.45
N ILE A 52 -5.90 12.48 -0.07
CA ILE A 52 -5.71 12.27 -1.51
C ILE A 52 -6.97 11.70 -2.19
N GLY A 53 -7.97 11.28 -1.42
CA GLY A 53 -9.15 10.57 -1.91
C GLY A 53 -9.86 11.20 -3.12
N PRO A 54 -10.04 12.54 -3.19
CA PRO A 54 -10.65 13.20 -4.34
C PRO A 54 -9.90 12.99 -5.66
N ASP A 55 -8.58 12.87 -5.59
CA ASP A 55 -7.69 12.79 -6.74
C ASP A 55 -7.17 11.35 -6.99
N PHE A 56 -7.42 10.44 -6.04
CA PHE A 56 -6.91 9.08 -6.03
C PHE A 56 -7.59 8.20 -7.08
N GLN A 57 -6.78 7.46 -7.85
CA GLN A 57 -7.26 6.56 -8.92
C GLN A 57 -7.28 5.09 -8.49
N GLY A 58 -6.28 4.65 -7.72
CA GLY A 58 -6.18 3.26 -7.28
C GLY A 58 -4.74 2.85 -6.94
N CYS A 59 -4.60 1.73 -6.24
CA CYS A 59 -3.33 1.08 -6.00
C CYS A 59 -3.23 -0.28 -6.67
N GLU A 60 -2.02 -0.60 -7.10
CA GLU A 60 -1.61 -1.90 -7.58
C GLU A 60 -0.50 -2.44 -6.68
N THR A 61 -0.78 -3.55 -6.00
CA THR A 61 0.22 -4.31 -5.26
C THR A 61 1.15 -4.98 -6.27
N THR A 62 2.40 -4.54 -6.30
CA THR A 62 3.40 -4.98 -7.28
C THR A 62 4.18 -6.21 -6.83
N GLY A 63 4.16 -6.54 -5.53
CA GLY A 63 4.81 -7.76 -5.07
C GLY A 63 4.62 -8.07 -3.60
N PHE A 64 4.88 -9.35 -3.30
CA PHE A 64 5.02 -9.90 -1.95
C PHE A 64 6.46 -10.39 -1.80
N ARG A 65 7.14 -9.97 -0.74
CA ARG A 65 8.55 -10.29 -0.53
C ARG A 65 8.80 -10.90 0.84
N TYR A 66 9.75 -11.82 0.87
CA TYR A 66 10.33 -12.32 2.11
C TYR A 66 11.04 -11.19 2.87
N VAL A 67 10.89 -11.17 4.19
CA VAL A 67 11.64 -10.28 5.08
C VAL A 67 12.83 -11.06 5.67
N PRO A 68 14.09 -10.75 5.31
CA PRO A 68 15.24 -11.47 5.85
C PRO A 68 15.33 -11.38 7.37
N GLY A 69 15.49 -12.53 8.03
CA GLY A 69 15.62 -12.60 9.49
C GLY A 69 14.31 -12.47 10.28
N SER A 70 13.17 -12.42 9.58
CA SER A 70 11.83 -12.45 10.18
C SER A 70 11.36 -13.87 10.53
N HIS A 71 10.24 -13.96 11.27
CA HIS A 71 9.48 -15.20 11.38
C HIS A 71 8.89 -15.57 10.00
N ARG A 72 8.69 -16.86 9.72
CA ARG A 72 8.11 -17.34 8.44
C ARG A 72 6.70 -16.82 8.15
N ASP A 73 6.09 -16.15 9.11
CA ASP A 73 4.73 -15.62 9.07
C ASP A 73 4.67 -14.15 8.59
N GLU A 74 5.82 -13.56 8.25
CA GLU A 74 5.92 -12.19 7.77
C GLU A 74 6.06 -12.10 6.25
N THR A 75 5.33 -11.16 5.64
CA THR A 75 5.41 -10.83 4.22
C THR A 75 5.43 -9.32 4.04
N ARG A 76 6.47 -8.82 3.34
CA ARG A 76 6.49 -7.42 2.89
C ARG A 76 5.61 -7.26 1.66
N VAL A 77 4.78 -6.23 1.68
CA VAL A 77 3.92 -5.80 0.58
C VAL A 77 4.51 -4.54 -0.03
N ASP A 78 4.62 -4.52 -1.35
CA ASP A 78 4.93 -3.30 -2.10
C ASP A 78 3.75 -2.98 -3.02
N ALA A 79 3.31 -1.73 -2.99
CA ALA A 79 2.24 -1.24 -3.85
C ALA A 79 2.59 0.12 -4.45
N VAL A 80 2.13 0.33 -5.67
CA VAL A 80 2.21 1.60 -6.39
C VAL A 80 0.79 2.14 -6.51
N CYS A 81 0.62 3.39 -6.09
CA CYS A 81 -0.65 4.07 -6.04
C CYS A 81 -0.63 5.26 -7.00
N THR A 82 -1.76 5.46 -7.68
CA THR A 82 -1.89 6.46 -8.74
C THR A 82 -2.88 7.53 -8.33
N TYR A 83 -2.57 8.79 -8.61
CA TYR A 83 -3.47 9.91 -8.39
C TYR A 83 -3.35 10.94 -9.52
N SER A 84 -4.43 11.67 -9.76
CA SER A 84 -4.46 12.80 -10.68
C SER A 84 -3.90 14.04 -9.98
N LYS A 85 -3.02 14.78 -10.64
CA LYS A 85 -2.48 16.02 -10.10
C LYS A 85 -2.69 17.16 -11.08
N GLU A 86 -3.38 18.18 -10.61
CA GLU A 86 -3.52 19.43 -11.34
C GLU A 86 -2.18 20.17 -11.39
N PRO A 87 -1.86 20.89 -12.48
CA PRO A 87 -0.59 21.59 -12.64
C PRO A 87 -0.28 22.63 -11.54
N TRP A 88 -1.32 23.16 -10.89
CA TRP A 88 -1.21 24.14 -9.80
C TRP A 88 -1.34 23.50 -8.41
N ALA A 89 -1.61 22.20 -8.31
CA ALA A 89 -1.70 21.52 -7.02
C ALA A 89 -0.31 21.41 -6.38
N ALA A 90 -0.29 21.48 -5.04
CA ALA A 90 0.92 21.21 -4.29
C ALA A 90 1.40 19.77 -4.53
N PRO A 91 2.71 19.49 -4.36
CA PRO A 91 3.21 18.12 -4.33
C PRO A 91 2.51 17.29 -3.25
N LEU A 92 2.50 15.97 -3.43
CA LEU A 92 1.96 15.04 -2.44
C LEU A 92 2.59 15.27 -1.06
N ASP A 93 1.75 15.55 -0.06
CA ASP A 93 2.19 15.60 1.34
C ASP A 93 2.39 14.17 1.85
N ARG A 94 3.57 13.62 1.57
CA ARG A 94 3.97 12.24 1.95
C ARG A 94 3.91 12.04 3.47
N VAL A 95 4.26 13.07 4.25
CA VAL A 95 4.28 13.00 5.72
C VAL A 95 2.86 13.03 6.27
N GLY A 96 2.02 13.95 5.76
CA GLY A 96 0.60 13.99 6.11
C GLY A 96 -0.11 12.69 5.74
N LEU A 97 0.15 12.14 4.54
CA LEU A 97 -0.41 10.87 4.11
C LEU A 97 0.04 9.71 5.00
N TYR A 98 1.33 9.65 5.35
CA TYR A 98 1.85 8.66 6.31
C TYR A 98 1.08 8.71 7.65
N HIS A 99 0.88 9.91 8.22
CA HIS A 99 0.15 10.04 9.48
C HIS A 99 -1.32 9.64 9.37
N GLN A 100 -1.99 9.95 8.25
CA GLN A 100 -3.37 9.53 8.02
C GLN A 100 -3.49 8.02 7.88
N VAL A 101 -2.59 7.40 7.10
CA VAL A 101 -2.51 5.94 6.96
C VAL A 101 -2.23 5.29 8.31
N SER A 102 -1.27 5.81 9.07
CA SER A 102 -0.94 5.34 10.41
C SER A 102 -2.16 5.37 11.33
N ASN A 103 -2.87 6.49 11.40
CA ASN A 103 -4.06 6.63 12.24
C ASN A 103 -5.16 5.63 11.82
N LYS A 104 -5.46 5.55 10.52
CA LYS A 104 -6.48 4.64 9.98
C LYS A 104 -6.14 3.16 10.14
N THR A 105 -4.86 2.83 10.29
CA THR A 105 -4.36 1.46 10.55
C THR A 105 -4.08 1.19 12.03
N ARG A 106 -4.72 1.94 12.94
CA ARG A 106 -4.58 1.82 14.40
C ARG A 106 -3.14 2.00 14.89
N GLY A 107 -2.41 2.92 14.28
CA GLY A 107 -0.99 3.11 14.52
C GLY A 107 -0.12 2.08 13.80
N ILE A 108 -0.50 1.69 12.57
CA ILE A 108 0.25 0.75 11.73
C ILE A 108 0.27 -0.67 12.32
N THR A 109 -0.74 -1.05 13.11
CA THR A 109 -0.80 -2.41 13.67
C THR A 109 -1.85 -3.27 12.99
N GLN A 110 -2.79 -2.68 12.25
CA GLN A 110 -3.88 -3.43 11.63
C GLN A 110 -4.39 -2.80 10.33
N LEU A 111 -4.54 -3.62 9.28
CA LEU A 111 -5.20 -3.26 8.03
C LEU A 111 -6.21 -4.34 7.65
N GLY A 112 -7.49 -4.07 7.89
CA GLY A 112 -8.56 -5.05 7.68
C GLY A 112 -8.32 -6.31 8.53
N PRO A 113 -8.21 -7.50 7.91
CA PRO A 113 -7.96 -8.76 8.62
C PRO A 113 -6.47 -9.01 8.94
N TYR A 114 -5.55 -8.15 8.50
CA TYR A 114 -4.12 -8.35 8.61
C TYR A 114 -3.50 -7.54 9.75
N SER A 115 -2.54 -8.16 10.43
CA SER A 115 -1.68 -7.55 11.43
C SER A 115 -0.44 -6.99 10.75
N LEU A 116 -0.01 -5.80 11.18
CA LEU A 116 1.08 -5.06 10.55
C LEU A 116 2.25 -4.85 11.51
N ASP A 117 3.47 -4.83 10.96
CA ASP A 117 4.63 -4.34 11.68
C ASP A 117 4.58 -2.80 11.72
N LYS A 118 4.46 -2.28 12.94
CA LYS A 118 4.31 -0.84 13.22
C LYS A 118 5.43 0.03 12.65
N ASP A 119 6.64 -0.52 12.47
CA ASP A 119 7.82 0.21 12.05
C ASP A 119 8.09 0.06 10.55
N SER A 120 7.25 -0.70 9.83
CA SER A 120 7.49 -1.09 8.44
C SER A 120 6.86 -0.17 7.38
N LEU A 121 5.90 0.68 7.78
CA LEU A 121 5.19 1.55 6.83
C LEU A 121 6.13 2.59 6.24
N TYR A 122 6.13 2.68 4.91
CA TYR A 122 6.87 3.69 4.16
C TYR A 122 6.01 4.23 3.02
N VAL A 123 5.98 5.56 2.88
CA VAL A 123 5.29 6.28 1.79
C VAL A 123 6.31 7.11 1.04
N ASN A 124 6.43 6.91 -0.28
CA ASN A 124 7.40 7.61 -1.11
C ASN A 124 6.78 8.11 -2.41
N GLY A 125 7.32 9.17 -3.00
CA GLY A 125 6.86 9.80 -4.24
C GLY A 125 7.91 10.76 -4.77
#